data_AF-A0A7X0V368-F1
#
_entry.id   AF-A0A7X0V368-F1
#
_cell.length_a   1.000
_cell.length_b   1.000
_cell.length_c   1.000
_cell.angle_alpha   90.00
_cell.angle_beta   90.00
_cell.angle_gamma   90.00
#
_symmetry.space_group_name_H-M   'P 1'
#
loop_
_entity.id
_entity.type
_entity.pdbx_description
1 polymer ?
#
loop_
_entity_poly.entity_id
_entity_poly.type
_entity_poly.pdbx_seq_one_letter_code
_entity_poly.pdbx_strand_id
1 'polypeptide(L)'
;MLLIQTILPFLLLLQTIAGNCSLKQDLEKDLKQLSTSSVFISDNTSASPSVQTIVHDLQLFGVVATIDVSNSKYSQSTQGNYKVQEWRFPEGNIKAIYQLETTLALDTVVTQRYLENRAPTQHRIQNTFTFRAYAVSTAEDPVQLYYFTEADQGLLEYRLGVRQVQINYPAKKEGLSDLLPKVGEQVSKVLNSVMQE
;
A
#
# COMPACT_ATOMS: atom_id res chain seq x y z
N MET A 1 48.78 -27.21 -1.58
CA MET A 1 47.30 -27.21 -1.48
C MET A 1 46.90 -26.48 -0.20
N LEU A 2 46.70 -25.16 -0.24
CA LEU A 2 46.21 -24.37 0.90
C LEU A 2 45.91 -22.94 0.42
N LEU A 3 44.92 -22.80 -0.47
CA LEU A 3 44.50 -21.47 -0.97
C LEU A 3 43.01 -21.39 -1.36
N ILE A 4 42.21 -22.42 -1.09
CA ILE A 4 40.79 -22.48 -1.49
C ILE A 4 39.83 -22.21 -0.32
N GLN A 5 40.28 -22.17 0.93
CA GLN A 5 39.38 -22.11 2.10
C GLN A 5 39.06 -20.70 2.65
N THR A 6 39.65 -19.63 2.12
CA THR A 6 39.44 -18.26 2.66
C THR A 6 38.47 -17.38 1.87
N ILE A 7 37.94 -17.85 0.73
CA ILE A 7 37.02 -17.03 -0.09
C ILE A 7 35.54 -17.30 0.24
N LEU A 8 35.23 -18.42 0.89
CA LEU A 8 33.84 -18.83 1.16
C LEU A 8 33.06 -17.96 2.18
N PRO A 9 33.65 -17.33 3.21
CA PRO A 9 32.84 -16.53 4.15
C PRO A 9 32.47 -15.16 3.59
N PHE A 10 33.08 -14.70 2.49
CA PHE A 10 32.78 -13.40 1.89
C PHE A 10 31.57 -13.46 0.92
N LEU A 11 31.28 -14.64 0.34
CA LEU A 11 30.07 -14.83 -0.49
C LEU A 11 28.78 -14.88 0.34
N LEU A 12 28.85 -15.15 1.64
CA LEU A 12 27.69 -15.18 2.54
C LEU A 12 27.33 -13.80 3.12
N LEU A 13 28.24 -12.82 3.06
CA LEU A 13 27.98 -11.43 3.50
C LEU A 13 27.32 -10.55 2.42
N LEU A 14 27.19 -11.09 1.20
CA LEU A 14 26.52 -10.44 0.07
C LEU A 14 25.08 -10.93 -0.16
N GLN A 15 24.51 -11.68 0.80
CA GLN A 15 23.04 -11.76 0.90
C GLN A 15 22.53 -10.41 1.37
N THR A 16 22.49 -9.48 0.40
CA THR A 16 21.71 -8.27 0.47
C THR A 16 20.35 -8.63 1.04
N ILE A 17 19.98 -7.93 2.11
CA ILE A 17 18.68 -7.98 2.75
C ILE A 17 17.69 -7.48 1.68
N ALA A 18 17.28 -8.34 0.75
CA ALA A 18 16.18 -8.04 -0.14
C ALA A 18 14.98 -7.81 0.79
N GLY A 19 14.55 -6.56 0.92
CA GLY A 19 13.45 -6.22 1.81
C GLY A 19 12.25 -7.14 1.57
N ASN A 20 11.52 -7.47 2.63
CA ASN A 20 10.30 -8.27 2.49
C ASN A 20 9.19 -7.38 1.92
N CYS A 21 8.75 -7.68 0.70
CA CYS A 21 7.56 -7.07 0.13
C CYS A 21 6.31 -7.60 0.84
N SER A 22 5.51 -6.71 1.44
CA SER A 22 4.32 -7.08 2.22
C SER A 22 3.06 -7.25 1.36
N LEU A 23 3.13 -6.99 0.05
CA LEU A 23 1.96 -6.95 -0.84
C LEU A 23 1.13 -8.24 -0.77
N LYS A 24 1.78 -9.40 -0.73
CA LYS A 24 1.08 -10.69 -0.66
C LYS A 24 0.20 -10.80 0.59
N GLN A 25 0.76 -10.43 1.74
CA GLN A 25 0.06 -10.53 3.03
C GLN A 25 -1.13 -9.57 3.08
N ASP A 26 -0.93 -8.35 2.62
CA ASP A 26 -1.99 -7.34 2.59
C ASP A 26 -3.09 -7.70 1.59
N LEU A 27 -2.73 -8.21 0.41
CA LEU A 27 -3.69 -8.70 -0.58
C LEU A 27 -4.55 -9.84 -0.05
N GLU A 28 -3.94 -10.84 0.60
CA GLU A 28 -4.66 -11.98 1.19
C GLU A 28 -5.63 -11.50 2.29
N LYS A 29 -5.19 -10.57 3.14
CA LYS A 29 -6.02 -9.96 4.17
C LYS A 29 -7.20 -9.20 3.57
N ASP A 30 -6.95 -8.37 2.57
CA ASP A 30 -7.94 -7.47 1.99
C ASP A 30 -8.99 -8.24 1.18
N LEU A 31 -8.58 -9.29 0.45
CA LEU A 31 -9.51 -10.21 -0.20
C LEU A 31 -10.44 -10.89 0.80
N LYS A 32 -9.90 -11.37 1.93
CA LYS A 32 -10.72 -11.94 3.02
C LYS A 32 -11.70 -10.91 3.56
N GLN A 33 -11.26 -9.67 3.77
CA GLN A 33 -12.13 -8.62 4.29
C GLN A 33 -13.24 -8.24 3.30
N LEU A 34 -12.93 -8.11 2.01
CA LEU A 34 -13.91 -7.86 0.95
C LEU A 34 -14.97 -8.95 0.85
N SER A 35 -14.60 -10.22 1.06
CA SER A 35 -15.55 -11.35 1.01
C SER A 35 -16.57 -11.36 2.15
N THR A 36 -16.29 -10.64 3.24
CA THR A 36 -17.11 -10.67 4.47
C THR A 36 -17.78 -9.33 4.79
N SER A 37 -17.43 -8.28 4.05
CA SER A 37 -17.90 -6.91 4.31
C SER A 37 -18.81 -6.42 3.19
N SER A 38 -19.89 -5.74 3.55
CA SER A 38 -20.58 -4.85 2.60
C SER A 38 -19.73 -3.60 2.40
N VAL A 39 -19.48 -3.21 1.15
CA VAL A 39 -18.66 -2.04 0.81
C VAL A 39 -19.35 -1.16 -0.22
N PHE A 40 -19.07 0.14 -0.17
CA PHE A 40 -19.37 1.05 -1.27
C PHE A 40 -18.16 1.12 -2.20
N ILE A 41 -18.40 0.98 -3.51
CA ILE A 41 -17.37 0.96 -4.53
C ILE A 41 -17.59 2.17 -5.44
N SER A 42 -16.57 3.01 -5.56
CA SER A 42 -16.49 4.06 -6.56
C SER A 42 -15.52 3.61 -7.65
N ASP A 43 -15.99 3.50 -8.88
CA ASP A 43 -15.19 3.08 -10.04
C ASP A 43 -15.37 4.13 -11.15
N ASN A 44 -14.26 4.67 -11.66
CA ASN A 44 -14.32 5.71 -12.69
C ASN A 44 -14.58 5.17 -14.11
N THR A 45 -14.54 3.85 -14.34
CA THR A 45 -14.78 3.24 -15.66
C THR A 45 -15.99 2.32 -15.72
N SER A 46 -16.62 1.99 -14.58
CA SER A 46 -17.80 1.11 -14.52
C SER A 46 -18.99 1.79 -13.85
N ALA A 47 -20.14 1.75 -14.51
CA ALA A 47 -21.42 2.19 -13.95
C ALA A 47 -22.07 1.17 -13.01
N SER A 48 -21.51 -0.05 -12.91
CA SER A 48 -22.03 -1.12 -12.06
C SER A 48 -20.88 -1.89 -11.42
N PRO A 49 -20.11 -1.24 -10.54
CA PRO A 49 -19.00 -1.89 -9.87
C PRO A 49 -19.48 -2.99 -8.93
N SER A 50 -18.69 -4.05 -8.79
CA SER A 50 -19.01 -5.17 -7.91
C SER A 50 -17.75 -5.69 -7.22
N VAL A 51 -17.92 -6.30 -6.04
CA VAL A 51 -16.81 -6.96 -5.33
C VAL A 51 -16.20 -8.06 -6.20
N GLN A 52 -17.00 -8.77 -6.99
CA GLN A 52 -16.51 -9.81 -7.89
C GLN A 52 -15.52 -9.26 -8.93
N THR A 53 -15.82 -8.09 -9.50
CA THR A 53 -14.92 -7.40 -10.44
C THR A 53 -13.63 -6.98 -9.74
N ILE A 54 -13.71 -6.45 -8.51
CA ILE A 54 -12.51 -6.11 -7.71
C ILE A 54 -11.65 -7.35 -7.48
N VAL A 55 -12.25 -8.45 -7.02
CA VAL A 55 -11.50 -9.70 -6.75
C VAL A 55 -10.79 -10.20 -8.01
N HIS A 56 -11.41 -10.07 -9.19
CA HIS A 56 -10.77 -10.42 -10.46
C HIS A 56 -9.59 -9.49 -10.78
N ASP A 57 -9.77 -8.18 -10.64
CA ASP A 57 -8.71 -7.19 -10.84
C ASP A 57 -7.50 -7.45 -9.91
N LEU A 58 -7.78 -7.79 -8.66
CA LEU A 58 -6.78 -8.09 -7.63
C LEU A 58 -5.92 -9.32 -7.94
N GLN A 59 -6.33 -10.18 -8.88
CA GLN A 59 -5.48 -11.28 -9.36
C GLN A 59 -4.19 -10.78 -10.02
N LEU A 60 -4.22 -9.62 -10.69
CA LEU A 60 -3.02 -9.02 -11.28
C LEU A 60 -2.01 -8.60 -10.21
N PHE A 61 -2.48 -8.03 -9.09
CA PHE A 61 -1.64 -7.74 -7.93
C PHE A 61 -1.12 -9.03 -7.29
N GLY A 62 -1.91 -10.10 -7.31
CA GLY A 62 -1.47 -11.43 -6.89
C GLY A 62 -0.28 -11.95 -7.70
N VAL A 63 -0.28 -11.75 -9.02
CA VAL A 63 0.88 -12.09 -9.87
C VAL A 63 2.12 -11.29 -9.45
N VAL A 64 1.98 -9.97 -9.26
CA VAL A 64 3.09 -9.10 -8.81
C VAL A 64 3.63 -9.56 -7.46
N ALA A 65 2.75 -9.90 -6.52
CA ALA A 65 3.12 -10.36 -5.19
C ALA A 65 3.89 -11.68 -5.16
N THR A 66 3.91 -12.42 -6.28
CA THR A 66 4.66 -13.68 -6.45
C THR A 66 5.97 -13.52 -7.22
N ILE A 67 6.27 -12.31 -7.73
CA ILE A 67 7.52 -12.06 -8.44
C ILE A 67 8.69 -12.28 -7.48
N ASP A 68 9.64 -13.10 -7.92
CA ASP A 68 10.89 -13.27 -7.19
C ASP A 68 11.75 -12.01 -7.31
N VAL A 69 11.94 -11.34 -6.17
CA VAL A 69 12.75 -10.12 -6.06
C VAL A 69 14.25 -10.42 -5.86
N SER A 70 14.66 -11.69 -5.81
CA SER A 70 16.06 -12.08 -5.54
C SER A 70 17.07 -11.51 -6.53
N ASN A 71 16.67 -11.37 -7.81
CA ASN A 71 17.50 -10.81 -8.88
C ASN A 71 17.29 -9.31 -9.10
N SER A 72 16.52 -8.64 -8.23
CA SER A 72 16.30 -7.20 -8.31
C SER A 72 17.41 -6.42 -7.59
N LYS A 73 17.66 -5.19 -8.05
CA LYS A 73 18.44 -4.23 -7.28
C LYS A 73 17.53 -3.61 -6.23
N TYR A 74 17.72 -4.03 -4.98
CA TYR A 74 16.98 -3.51 -3.84
C TYR A 74 17.56 -2.18 -3.33
N SER A 75 16.67 -1.25 -3.00
CA SER A 75 16.99 -0.02 -2.26
C SER A 75 15.95 0.22 -1.16
N GLN A 76 16.39 0.88 -0.08
CA GLN A 76 15.50 1.35 0.98
C GLN A 76 15.91 2.77 1.36
N SER A 77 14.94 3.65 1.44
CA SER A 77 15.12 5.02 1.87
C SER A 77 13.97 5.47 2.77
N THR A 78 14.11 6.67 3.33
CA THR A 78 13.06 7.31 4.11
C THR A 78 12.81 8.70 3.55
N GLN A 79 11.56 9.03 3.26
CA GLN A 79 11.15 10.36 2.81
C GLN A 79 10.08 10.90 3.76
N GLY A 80 10.48 11.83 4.63
CA GLY A 80 9.63 12.26 5.74
C GLY A 80 9.30 11.10 6.68
N ASN A 81 8.01 10.81 6.87
CA ASN A 81 7.52 9.70 7.70
C ASN A 81 7.28 8.40 6.90
N TYR A 82 7.73 8.34 5.65
CA TYR A 82 7.52 7.19 4.78
C TYR A 82 8.80 6.37 4.66
N LYS A 83 8.69 5.08 4.97
CA LYS A 83 9.68 4.08 4.58
C LYS A 83 9.41 3.69 3.14
N VAL A 84 10.39 3.89 2.26
CA VAL A 84 10.30 3.53 0.84
C VAL A 84 11.21 2.32 0.61
N GLN A 85 10.65 1.28 0.02
CA GLN A 85 11.38 0.11 -0.47
C GLN A 85 11.17 0.02 -1.97
N GLU A 86 12.24 -0.28 -2.69
CA GLU A 86 12.23 -0.37 -4.14
C GLU A 86 13.00 -1.61 -4.59
N TRP A 87 12.43 -2.33 -5.54
CA TRP A 87 13.05 -3.47 -6.21
C TRP A 87 13.10 -3.16 -7.71
N ARG A 88 14.28 -2.77 -8.23
CA ARG A 88 14.47 -2.49 -9.67
C ARG A 88 14.88 -3.75 -10.42
N PHE A 89 14.25 -4.01 -11.56
CA PHE A 89 14.50 -5.18 -12.40
C PHE A 89 15.25 -4.77 -13.67
N PRO A 90 16.40 -5.39 -13.97
CA PRO A 90 17.17 -5.05 -15.18
C PRO A 90 16.51 -5.54 -16.47
N GLU A 91 15.71 -6.61 -16.39
CA GLU A 91 15.12 -7.30 -17.52
C GLU A 91 13.60 -7.44 -17.38
N GLY A 92 12.91 -7.69 -18.49
CA GLY A 92 11.46 -7.83 -18.53
C GLY A 92 10.70 -6.51 -18.66
N ASN A 93 9.36 -6.62 -18.69
CA ASN A 93 8.48 -5.46 -18.83
C ASN A 93 8.38 -4.65 -17.53
N ILE A 94 8.35 -5.31 -16.38
CA ILE A 94 8.34 -4.66 -15.07
C ILE A 94 9.72 -4.05 -14.81
N LYS A 95 9.78 -2.77 -14.49
CA LYS A 95 11.03 -2.04 -14.25
C LYS A 95 11.32 -1.85 -12.77
N ALA A 96 10.29 -1.63 -11.97
CA ALA A 96 10.43 -1.57 -10.53
C ALA A 96 9.11 -1.88 -9.82
N ILE A 97 9.24 -2.41 -8.60
CA ILE A 97 8.17 -2.49 -7.62
C ILE A 97 8.53 -1.53 -6.48
N TYR A 98 7.58 -0.72 -6.05
CA TYR A 98 7.70 0.21 -4.93
C TYR A 98 6.77 -0.22 -3.81
N GLN A 99 7.24 -0.13 -2.57
CA GLN A 99 6.43 -0.20 -1.37
C GLN A 99 6.70 1.02 -0.49
N LEU A 100 5.67 1.80 -0.23
CA LEU A 100 5.68 2.92 0.71
C LEU A 100 4.92 2.49 1.95
N GLU A 101 5.50 2.67 3.13
CA GLU A 101 4.84 2.43 4.41
C GLU A 101 4.94 3.65 5.30
N THR A 102 3.85 4.02 5.97
CA THR A 102 3.86 5.02 7.04
C THR A 102 2.92 4.62 8.17
N THR A 103 3.27 5.00 9.39
CA THR A 103 2.43 4.80 10.57
C THR A 103 2.13 6.14 11.21
N LEU A 104 0.85 6.41 11.46
CA LEU A 104 0.35 7.65 12.04
C LEU A 104 -0.45 7.36 13.30
N ALA A 105 -0.12 8.07 14.38
CA ALA A 105 -0.93 8.08 15.59
C ALA A 105 -1.91 9.27 15.52
N LEU A 106 -3.19 8.99 15.74
CA LEU A 106 -4.24 9.98 15.93
C LEU A 106 -4.66 9.97 17.40
N ASP A 107 -4.51 11.11 18.05
CA ASP A 107 -5.04 11.37 19.38
C ASP A 107 -5.79 12.70 19.34
N THR A 108 -7.12 12.63 19.29
CA THR A 108 -7.97 13.80 19.10
C THR A 108 -9.18 13.74 20.02
N VAL A 109 -9.74 14.90 20.34
CA VAL A 109 -10.99 15.02 21.09
C VAL A 109 -12.03 15.63 20.17
N VAL A 110 -13.11 14.88 19.94
CA VAL A 110 -14.25 15.32 19.15
C VAL A 110 -15.34 15.81 20.08
N THR A 111 -15.90 16.98 19.79
CA THR A 111 -17.06 17.51 20.52
C THR A 111 -18.33 17.22 19.74
N GLN A 112 -19.20 16.40 20.30
CA GLN A 112 -20.51 16.11 19.75
C GLN A 112 -21.50 17.18 20.22
N ARG A 113 -22.05 17.92 19.26
CA ARG A 113 -23.14 18.88 19.51
C ARG A 113 -24.47 18.23 19.14
N TYR A 114 -25.40 18.26 20.07
CA TYR A 114 -26.75 17.74 19.86
C TYR A 114 -27.63 18.83 19.26
N LEU A 115 -28.46 18.46 18.28
CA LEU A 115 -29.45 19.37 17.70
C LEU A 115 -30.53 19.79 18.73
N GLU A 116 -30.74 19.00 19.79
CA GLU A 116 -31.77 19.21 20.81
C GLU A 116 -31.33 20.12 21.98
N ASN A 117 -30.40 21.06 21.78
CA ASN A 117 -29.89 21.97 22.83
C ASN A 117 -29.36 21.27 24.10
N ARG A 118 -28.93 20.00 24.00
CA ARG A 118 -28.23 19.31 25.09
C ARG A 118 -26.79 19.79 25.18
N ALA A 119 -26.22 19.75 26.38
CA ALA A 119 -24.81 20.07 26.58
C ALA A 119 -23.93 19.19 25.67
N PRO A 120 -22.92 19.76 24.97
CA PRO A 120 -22.04 18.98 24.12
C PRO A 120 -21.28 17.92 24.93
N THR A 121 -21.11 16.73 24.36
CA THR A 121 -20.26 15.68 24.94
C THR A 121 -18.91 15.65 24.23
N GLN A 122 -17.85 15.35 24.98
CA GLN A 122 -16.52 15.14 24.42
C GLN A 122 -16.24 13.64 24.35
N HIS A 123 -15.66 13.22 23.23
CA HIS A 123 -15.20 11.85 23.01
C HIS A 123 -13.76 11.89 22.53
N ARG A 124 -12.88 11.14 23.19
CA ARG A 124 -11.46 11.04 22.78
C ARG A 124 -11.30 9.85 21.84
N ILE A 125 -10.70 10.10 20.69
CA ILE A 125 -10.35 9.09 19.69
C ILE A 125 -8.84 8.90 19.74
N GLN A 126 -8.42 7.68 20.03
CA GLN A 126 -7.02 7.27 20.01
C GLN A 126 -6.85 6.06 19.10
N ASN A 127 -6.20 6.25 17.96
CA ASN A 127 -5.99 5.20 16.97
C ASN A 127 -4.60 5.32 16.35
N THR A 128 -4.01 4.17 16.01
CA THR A 128 -2.80 4.11 15.18
C THR A 128 -3.18 3.54 13.83
N PHE A 129 -2.74 4.16 12.75
CA PHE A 129 -3.01 3.73 11.39
C PHE A 129 -1.69 3.41 10.69
N THR A 130 -1.63 2.24 10.05
CA THR A 130 -0.47 1.87 9.23
C THR A 130 -0.93 1.80 7.80
N PHE A 131 -0.47 2.72 6.97
CA PHE A 131 -0.80 2.79 5.57
C PHE A 131 0.32 2.18 4.74
N ARG A 132 -0.06 1.41 3.72
CA ARG A 132 0.87 0.91 2.72
C ARG A 132 0.36 1.19 1.33
N ALA A 133 1.26 1.68 0.48
CA ALA A 133 1.04 1.83 -0.94
C ALA A 133 2.04 0.99 -1.71
N TYR A 134 1.57 0.36 -2.78
CA TYR A 134 2.39 -0.37 -3.72
C TYR A 134 2.21 0.21 -5.10
N ALA A 135 3.30 0.32 -5.84
CA ALA A 135 3.26 0.72 -7.24
C ALA A 135 4.15 -0.18 -8.07
N VAL A 136 3.72 -0.47 -9.29
CA VAL A 136 4.50 -1.22 -10.27
C VAL A 136 4.73 -0.35 -11.48
N SER A 137 6.00 -0.13 -11.80
CA SER A 137 6.41 0.52 -13.03
C SER A 137 6.72 -0.49 -14.11
N THR A 138 6.39 -0.13 -15.34
CA THR A 138 6.67 -0.91 -16.54
C THR A 138 7.47 -0.08 -17.54
N ALA A 139 7.85 -0.69 -18.66
CA ALA A 139 8.52 0.03 -19.74
C ALA A 139 7.64 1.13 -20.36
N GLU A 140 6.31 0.96 -20.31
CA GLU A 140 5.34 1.83 -20.99
C GLU A 140 4.66 2.82 -20.04
N ASP A 141 4.46 2.45 -18.78
CA ASP A 141 3.78 3.27 -17.77
C ASP A 141 4.57 3.27 -16.45
N PRO A 142 4.96 4.45 -15.92
CA PRO A 142 5.58 4.54 -14.61
C PRO A 142 4.67 3.97 -13.51
N VAL A 143 3.35 4.14 -13.54
CA VAL A 143 2.42 3.62 -12.51
C VAL A 143 1.34 2.75 -13.16
N GLN A 144 1.76 1.62 -13.74
CA GLN A 144 0.82 0.68 -14.37
C GLN A 144 -0.17 0.09 -13.36
N LEU A 145 0.31 -0.22 -12.15
CA LEU A 145 -0.48 -0.76 -11.05
C LEU A 145 -0.24 0.08 -9.80
N TYR A 146 -1.31 0.43 -9.10
CA TYR A 146 -1.26 1.09 -7.80
C TYR A 146 -2.20 0.40 -6.83
N TYR A 147 -1.76 0.19 -5.59
CA TYR A 147 -2.54 -0.44 -4.53
C TYR A 147 -2.34 0.35 -3.24
N PHE A 148 -3.41 0.71 -2.55
CA PHE A 148 -3.35 1.46 -1.31
C PHE A 148 -4.28 0.87 -0.26
N THR A 149 -3.73 0.55 0.91
CA THR A 149 -4.42 -0.13 2.00
C THR A 149 -4.05 0.48 3.34
N GLU A 150 -4.95 0.34 4.31
CA GLU A 150 -4.65 0.58 5.72
C GLU A 150 -4.71 -0.75 6.46
N ALA A 151 -3.72 -0.98 7.32
CA ALA A 151 -3.43 -2.28 7.88
C ALA A 151 -4.60 -2.93 8.59
N ASP A 152 -5.54 -2.19 9.19
CA ASP A 152 -6.72 -2.76 9.86
C ASP A 152 -8.01 -2.64 9.04
N GLN A 153 -8.17 -1.57 8.26
CA GLN A 153 -9.34 -1.28 7.45
C GLN A 153 -9.37 -2.07 6.14
N GLY A 154 -8.21 -2.47 5.65
CA GLY A 154 -8.01 -3.14 4.38
C GLY A 154 -7.95 -2.19 3.17
N LEU A 155 -8.18 -2.75 1.98
CA LEU A 155 -8.01 -2.07 0.69
C LEU A 155 -8.83 -0.78 0.61
N LEU A 156 -8.17 0.34 0.31
CA LEU A 156 -8.80 1.66 0.20
C LEU A 156 -8.92 2.13 -1.25
N GLU A 157 -7.89 1.89 -2.06
CA GLU A 157 -7.84 2.27 -3.46
C GLU A 157 -6.94 1.33 -4.27
N TYR A 158 -7.28 1.07 -5.53
CA TYR A 158 -6.33 0.54 -6.50
C TYR A 158 -6.50 1.19 -7.87
N ARG A 159 -5.45 1.10 -8.69
CA ARG A 159 -5.46 1.54 -10.09
C ARG A 159 -4.85 0.49 -11.01
N LEU A 160 -5.44 0.38 -12.19
CA LEU A 160 -4.98 -0.43 -13.32
C LEU A 160 -4.92 0.50 -14.55
N GLY A 161 -3.75 1.05 -14.85
CA GLY A 161 -3.61 2.13 -15.83
C GLY A 161 -4.54 3.30 -15.50
N VAL A 162 -5.47 3.63 -16.41
CA VAL A 162 -6.42 4.75 -16.25
C VAL A 162 -7.62 4.46 -15.34
N ARG A 163 -7.87 3.18 -15.02
CA ARG A 163 -8.99 2.79 -14.14
C ARG A 163 -8.57 2.95 -12.69
N GLN A 164 -9.40 3.63 -11.91
CA GLN A 164 -9.25 3.87 -10.48
C GLN A 164 -10.50 3.42 -9.76
N VAL A 165 -10.30 2.63 -8.70
CA VAL A 165 -11.38 2.10 -7.88
C VAL A 165 -11.09 2.42 -6.42
N GLN A 166 -12.08 2.99 -5.73
CA GLN A 166 -12.01 3.33 -4.31
C GLN A 166 -13.04 2.52 -3.53
N ILE A 167 -12.62 1.97 -2.40
CA ILE A 167 -13.41 1.12 -1.53
C ILE A 167 -13.70 1.88 -0.24
N ASN A 168 -14.98 1.97 0.09
CA ASN A 168 -15.45 2.60 1.32
C ASN A 168 -16.22 1.58 2.16
N TYR A 169 -15.62 1.19 3.29
CA TYR A 169 -16.28 0.36 4.29
C TYR A 169 -17.27 1.18 5.12
N PRO A 170 -18.46 0.63 5.47
CA PRO A 170 -19.40 1.28 6.37
C PRO A 170 -18.87 1.40 7.80
N ALA A 171 -18.26 0.32 8.30
CA ALA A 171 -17.61 0.29 9.61
C ALA A 171 -16.16 0.76 9.49
N LYS A 172 -15.96 2.09 9.45
CA LYS A 172 -14.63 2.68 9.42
C LYS A 172 -14.04 2.79 10.82
N LYS A 173 -12.74 2.52 10.94
CA LYS A 173 -11.97 2.86 12.14
C LYS A 173 -12.09 4.36 12.41
N GLU A 174 -12.47 4.73 13.63
CA GLU A 174 -12.77 6.13 13.98
C GLU A 174 -11.58 7.06 13.68
N GLY A 175 -11.84 8.19 13.02
CA GLY A 175 -10.80 9.14 12.62
C GLY A 175 -10.04 8.80 11.33
N LEU A 176 -10.27 7.63 10.72
CA LEU A 176 -9.64 7.28 9.43
C LEU A 176 -10.00 8.28 8.33
N SER A 177 -11.29 8.63 8.21
CA SER A 177 -11.78 9.55 7.17
C SER A 177 -11.15 10.94 7.25
N ASP A 178 -10.71 11.38 8.44
CA ASP A 178 -10.06 12.67 8.64
C ASP A 178 -8.60 12.65 8.16
N LEU A 179 -7.98 11.47 8.14
CA LEU A 179 -6.59 11.27 7.71
C LEU A 179 -6.48 11.00 6.22
N LEU A 180 -7.43 10.25 5.63
CA LEU A 180 -7.33 9.74 4.26
C LEU A 180 -6.94 10.79 3.20
N PRO A 181 -7.56 11.99 3.15
CA PRO A 181 -7.21 12.99 2.13
C PRO A 181 -5.74 13.43 2.23
N LYS A 182 -5.25 13.66 3.45
CA LYS A 182 -3.87 14.11 3.70
C LYS A 182 -2.87 13.00 3.40
N VAL A 183 -3.16 11.77 3.81
CA VAL A 183 -2.28 10.63 3.56
C VAL A 183 -2.21 10.31 2.08
N GLY A 184 -3.33 10.29 1.36
CA GLY A 184 -3.36 10.04 -0.07
C GLY A 184 -2.55 11.06 -0.88
N GLU A 185 -2.64 12.34 -0.54
CA GLU A 185 -1.84 13.40 -1.15
C GLU A 185 -0.33 13.20 -0.89
N GLN A 186 0.04 12.89 0.34
CA GLN A 186 1.44 12.69 0.72
C GLN A 186 2.04 11.43 0.10
N VAL A 187 1.30 10.31 0.07
CA VAL A 187 1.70 9.10 -0.64
C VAL A 187 1.94 9.39 -2.12
N SER A 188 1.03 10.14 -2.76
CA SER A 188 1.18 10.51 -4.17
C SER A 188 2.44 11.36 -4.41
N LYS A 189 2.73 12.31 -3.51
CA LYS A 189 3.95 13.14 -3.60
C LYS A 189 5.23 12.33 -3.44
N VAL A 190 5.29 11.46 -2.42
CA VAL A 190 6.45 10.60 -2.17
C VAL A 190 6.65 9.64 -3.35
N LEU A 191 5.58 9.01 -3.82
CA LEU A 191 5.64 8.08 -4.95
C LEU A 191 6.17 8.78 -6.22
N ASN A 192 5.64 9.95 -6.56
CA ASN A 192 6.12 10.70 -7.73
C ASN A 192 7.59 11.13 -7.59
N SER A 193 8.05 11.44 -6.38
CA SER A 193 9.44 11.81 -6.11
C SER A 193 10.39 10.65 -6.37
N VAL A 194 10.08 9.45 -5.86
CA VAL A 194 10.99 8.28 -5.93
C VAL A 194 11.03 7.64 -7.32
N MET A 195 10.03 7.93 -8.15
CA MET A 195 9.93 7.41 -9.51
C MET A 195 10.61 8.29 -10.57
N GLN A 196 10.95 9.53 -10.22
CA GLN A 196 11.67 10.46 -11.09
C GLN A 196 13.21 10.36 -10.96
N GLU A 197 13.71 9.49 -10.06
CA GLU A 197 15.14 9.24 -9.79
C GLU A 197 15.71 8.01 -10.52
#